data_AF-A0A091C4F7-F1
#
_entry.id   AF-A0A091C4F7-F1
#
_cell.length_a   1.000
_cell.length_b   1.000
_cell.length_c   1.000
_cell.angle_alpha   90.00
_cell.angle_beta   90.00
_cell.angle_gamma   90.00
#
_symmetry.space_group_name_H-M   'P 1'
#
loop_
_entity.id
_entity.type
_entity.pdbx_description
1 polymer ?
#
loop_
_entity_poly.entity_id
_entity_poly.type
_entity_poly.pdbx_seq_one_letter_code
_entity_poly.pdbx_strand_id
1 'polypeptide(L)'
;MHSDNTVQTDNYLETSAQDVFAVGDLIHSPIRIREEGAYLPQINHAIRSGVVAAENLQQTRMKFKGGLRTIGTKIFGWYLASTGLIEEEAFVYSNEIATKSFTQSVSLVDDTPVFCKAVFEKSSKKLLGIQLLSQANCLEKINTAALAIESQVTLTELMQNDYFFQPEFTNLMEPFNRINMESGDQNAF
;
A
#
# COMPACT_ATOMS: atom_id res chain seq x y z
N MET A 1 -19.33 -13.97 -13.49
CA MET A 1 -19.17 -13.43 -12.13
C MET A 1 -18.11 -14.23 -11.42
N HIS A 2 -17.36 -13.62 -10.51
CA HIS A 2 -16.46 -14.32 -9.60
C HIS A 2 -17.23 -15.00 -8.46
N SER A 3 -16.55 -15.82 -7.66
CA SER A 3 -17.14 -16.51 -6.50
C SER A 3 -17.62 -15.57 -5.39
N ASP A 4 -17.09 -14.36 -5.34
CA ASP A 4 -17.51 -13.27 -4.44
C ASP A 4 -18.67 -12.42 -5.01
N ASN A 5 -19.30 -12.86 -6.10
CA ASN A 5 -20.37 -12.19 -6.84
C ASN A 5 -19.99 -10.88 -7.54
N THR A 6 -18.71 -10.54 -7.61
CA THR A 6 -18.26 -9.42 -8.43
C THR A 6 -18.37 -9.74 -9.92
N VAL A 7 -18.54 -8.69 -10.73
CA VAL A 7 -18.58 -8.75 -12.19
C VAL A 7 -17.17 -9.01 -12.72
N GLN A 8 -17.06 -9.99 -13.61
CA GLN A 8 -15.81 -10.25 -14.32
C GLN A 8 -15.59 -9.18 -15.38
N THR A 9 -14.40 -8.60 -15.37
CA THR A 9 -13.94 -7.68 -16.41
C THR A 9 -12.60 -8.11 -16.95
N ASP A 10 -12.28 -7.66 -18.15
CA ASP A 10 -10.91 -7.73 -18.67
C ASP A 10 -10.01 -6.64 -18.06
N ASN A 11 -8.78 -6.51 -18.57
CA ASN A 11 -7.81 -5.50 -18.10
C ASN A 11 -8.22 -4.05 -18.42
N TYR A 12 -9.23 -3.85 -19.26
CA TYR A 12 -9.73 -2.56 -19.73
C TYR A 12 -11.10 -2.22 -19.12
N LEU A 13 -11.57 -3.03 -18.15
CA LEU A 13 -12.83 -2.89 -17.42
C LEU A 13 -14.08 -3.24 -18.24
N GLU A 14 -13.91 -3.88 -19.40
CA GLU A 14 -14.99 -4.38 -20.24
C GLU A 14 -15.56 -5.67 -19.64
N THR A 15 -16.89 -5.79 -19.60
CA THR A 15 -17.56 -7.03 -19.21
C THR A 15 -17.69 -8.00 -20.41
N SER A 16 -18.26 -9.18 -20.20
CA SER A 16 -18.59 -10.09 -21.31
C SER A 16 -19.74 -9.59 -22.20
N ALA A 17 -20.52 -8.60 -21.74
CA ALA A 17 -21.56 -7.97 -22.55
C ALA A 17 -20.94 -6.84 -23.39
N GLN A 18 -21.31 -6.82 -24.67
CA GLN A 18 -20.80 -5.81 -25.61
C GLN A 18 -21.13 -4.39 -25.14
N ASP A 19 -20.16 -3.49 -25.22
CA ASP A 19 -20.27 -2.07 -24.88
C ASP A 19 -20.70 -1.79 -23.42
N VAL A 20 -20.49 -2.76 -22.52
CA VAL A 20 -20.80 -2.64 -21.08
C VAL A 20 -19.52 -2.75 -20.26
N PHE A 21 -19.26 -1.73 -19.45
CA PHE A 21 -18.16 -1.66 -18.48
C PHE A 21 -18.67 -1.88 -17.06
N ALA A 22 -17.82 -2.42 -16.18
CA ALA A 22 -18.06 -2.46 -14.74
C ALA A 22 -16.89 -1.82 -13.99
N VAL A 23 -17.20 -1.07 -12.93
CA VAL A 23 -16.22 -0.26 -12.18
C VAL A 23 -16.53 -0.27 -10.68
N GLY A 24 -15.56 0.17 -9.89
CA GLY A 24 -15.69 0.33 -8.43
C GLY A 24 -16.07 -0.95 -7.72
N ASP A 25 -17.03 -0.87 -6.82
CA ASP A 25 -17.41 -1.98 -5.94
C ASP A 25 -18.15 -3.11 -6.68
N LEU A 26 -18.31 -3.01 -8.00
CA LEU A 26 -18.85 -4.09 -8.83
C LEU A 26 -17.78 -5.10 -9.26
N ILE A 27 -16.50 -4.75 -9.25
CA ILE A 27 -15.45 -5.55 -9.89
C ILE A 27 -14.54 -6.26 -8.91
N HIS A 28 -14.00 -7.39 -9.35
CA HIS A 28 -12.84 -8.01 -8.72
C HIS A 28 -11.58 -7.26 -9.18
N SER A 29 -10.97 -6.48 -8.29
CA SER A 29 -9.85 -5.63 -8.64
C SER A 29 -8.54 -6.42 -8.69
N PRO A 30 -7.67 -6.21 -9.69
CA PRO A 30 -6.29 -6.66 -9.60
C PRO A 30 -5.60 -6.11 -8.34
N ILE A 31 -4.70 -6.89 -7.77
CA ILE A 31 -3.78 -6.45 -6.70
C ILE A 31 -2.37 -6.48 -7.25
N ARG A 32 -1.64 -5.38 -7.14
CA ARG A 32 -0.33 -5.20 -7.80
C ARG A 32 0.75 -6.18 -7.33
N ILE A 33 0.62 -6.69 -6.12
CA ILE A 33 1.66 -7.44 -5.41
C ILE A 33 1.40 -8.95 -5.36
N ARG A 34 0.29 -9.44 -5.90
CA ARG A 34 -0.01 -10.88 -5.94
C ARG A 34 -0.75 -11.22 -7.23
N GLU A 35 -0.77 -12.49 -7.60
CA GLU A 35 -1.36 -12.92 -8.87
C GLU A 35 -2.88 -12.80 -8.88
N GLU A 36 -3.51 -13.11 -7.75
CA GLU A 36 -4.96 -13.06 -7.61
C GLU A 36 -5.46 -11.68 -7.20
N GLY A 37 -6.54 -11.24 -7.85
CA GLY A 37 -7.24 -10.03 -7.45
C GLY A 37 -7.88 -10.13 -6.06
N ALA A 38 -8.63 -9.10 -5.71
CA ALA A 38 -9.58 -9.17 -4.62
C ALA A 38 -10.75 -8.23 -4.85
N TYR A 39 -11.83 -8.50 -4.12
CA TYR A 39 -12.83 -7.50 -3.86
C TYR A 39 -12.25 -6.39 -2.95
N LEU A 40 -12.11 -5.18 -3.50
CA LEU A 40 -11.54 -4.01 -2.82
C LEU A 40 -12.49 -2.81 -2.91
N PRO A 41 -13.55 -2.77 -2.08
CA PRO A 41 -14.54 -1.70 -2.12
C PRO A 41 -13.98 -0.42 -1.48
N GLN A 42 -13.31 0.40 -2.31
CA GLN A 42 -12.69 1.65 -1.87
C GLN A 42 -13.02 2.80 -2.83
N ILE A 43 -13.25 3.99 -2.28
CA ILE A 43 -13.62 5.18 -3.07
C ILE A 43 -12.54 5.50 -4.12
N ASN A 44 -11.26 5.43 -3.76
CA ASN A 44 -10.15 5.64 -4.69
C ASN A 44 -10.13 4.60 -5.84
N HIS A 45 -10.54 3.36 -5.57
CA HIS A 45 -10.70 2.33 -6.61
C HIS A 45 -11.87 2.66 -7.54
N ALA A 46 -13.03 3.04 -6.99
CA ALA A 46 -14.20 3.44 -7.78
C ALA A 46 -13.89 4.61 -8.71
N ILE A 47 -13.23 5.66 -8.22
CA ILE A 47 -12.86 6.82 -9.04
C ILE A 47 -11.84 6.43 -10.12
N ARG A 48 -10.77 5.72 -9.77
CA ARG A 48 -9.71 5.35 -10.73
C ARG A 48 -10.22 4.39 -11.82
N SER A 49 -11.03 3.41 -11.45
CA SER A 49 -11.65 2.50 -12.43
C SER A 49 -12.66 3.23 -13.31
N GLY A 50 -13.46 4.15 -12.76
CA GLY A 50 -14.35 5.01 -13.55
C GLY A 50 -13.60 5.84 -14.61
N VAL A 51 -12.48 6.47 -14.23
CA VAL A 51 -11.63 7.22 -15.18
C VAL A 51 -11.10 6.30 -16.27
N VAL A 52 -10.56 5.13 -15.92
CA VAL A 52 -10.02 4.19 -16.91
C VAL A 52 -11.10 3.67 -17.86
N ALA A 53 -12.30 3.35 -17.35
CA ALA A 53 -13.42 2.92 -18.19
C ALA A 53 -13.89 4.03 -19.14
N ALA A 54 -13.97 5.28 -18.66
CA ALA A 54 -14.34 6.42 -19.48
C ALA A 54 -13.32 6.69 -20.62
N GLU A 55 -12.02 6.56 -20.33
CA GLU A 55 -10.98 6.60 -21.35
C GLU A 55 -11.16 5.47 -22.37
N ASN A 56 -11.38 4.25 -21.90
CA ASN A 56 -11.48 3.08 -22.77
C ASN A 56 -12.74 3.06 -23.65
N LEU A 57 -13.78 3.80 -23.26
CA LEU A 57 -14.97 4.01 -24.09
C LEU A 57 -14.66 4.71 -25.42
N GLN A 58 -13.59 5.51 -25.50
CA GLN A 58 -13.16 6.22 -26.71
C GLN A 58 -12.14 5.45 -27.57
N GLN A 59 -12.02 4.13 -27.38
CA GLN A 59 -10.98 3.27 -27.99
C GLN A 59 -9.56 3.49 -27.42
N THR A 60 -9.42 4.21 -26.31
CA THR A 60 -8.18 4.17 -25.51
C THR A 60 -8.03 2.75 -24.92
N ARG A 61 -6.81 2.23 -24.82
CA ARG A 61 -6.55 0.89 -24.25
C ARG A 61 -5.69 1.02 -22.99
N MET A 62 -6.17 1.82 -22.05
CA MET A 62 -5.55 2.03 -20.75
C MET A 62 -5.89 0.86 -19.82
N LYS A 63 -4.89 0.11 -19.38
CA LYS A 63 -5.10 -0.98 -18.42
C LYS A 63 -5.41 -0.45 -17.03
N PHE A 64 -6.44 -0.98 -16.38
CA PHE A 64 -6.67 -0.73 -14.96
C PHE A 64 -5.64 -1.47 -14.14
N LYS A 65 -4.88 -0.72 -13.36
CA LYS A 65 -3.74 -1.21 -12.59
C LYS A 65 -4.13 -1.82 -11.25
N GLY A 66 -5.41 -1.77 -10.87
CA GLY A 66 -5.85 -2.22 -9.56
C GLY A 66 -5.32 -1.33 -8.43
N GLY A 67 -5.05 -1.92 -7.27
CA GLY A 67 -4.42 -1.19 -6.18
C GLY A 67 -3.79 -2.05 -5.10
N LEU A 68 -3.51 -1.41 -3.97
CA LEU A 68 -2.71 -1.94 -2.87
C LEU A 68 -3.48 -1.99 -1.54
N ARG A 69 -4.79 -1.71 -1.54
CA ARG A 69 -5.57 -1.54 -0.30
C ARG A 69 -4.95 -0.48 0.63
N THR A 70 -4.56 0.64 0.04
CA THR A 70 -4.08 1.78 0.81
C THR A 70 -5.24 2.38 1.59
N ILE A 71 -5.09 2.49 2.90
CA ILE A 71 -6.11 3.04 3.82
C ILE A 71 -5.45 3.95 4.86
N GLY A 72 -6.25 4.89 5.38
CA GLY A 72 -5.90 5.75 6.49
C GLY A 72 -7.15 6.10 7.29
N THR A 73 -7.08 6.06 8.61
CA THR A 73 -8.20 6.44 9.48
C THR A 73 -7.71 7.01 10.81
N LYS A 74 -8.60 7.70 11.52
CA LYS A 74 -8.40 8.15 12.89
C LYS A 74 -9.45 7.55 13.80
N ILE A 75 -9.04 6.81 14.82
CA ILE A 75 -9.93 6.16 15.77
C ILE A 75 -9.37 6.25 17.18
N PHE A 76 -10.21 6.63 18.15
CA PHE A 76 -9.83 6.80 19.57
C PHE A 76 -8.55 7.61 19.81
N GLY A 77 -8.31 8.65 19.00
CA GLY A 77 -7.12 9.50 19.11
C GLY A 77 -5.87 8.97 18.40
N TRP A 78 -5.96 7.79 17.77
CA TRP A 78 -4.87 7.18 17.01
C TRP A 78 -5.10 7.33 15.50
N TYR A 79 -4.04 7.70 14.80
CA TYR A 79 -3.94 7.65 13.35
C TYR A 79 -3.37 6.30 12.94
N LEU A 80 -4.11 5.57 12.10
CA LEU A 80 -3.72 4.27 11.54
C LEU A 80 -3.65 4.40 10.02
N ALA A 81 -2.55 3.97 9.41
CA ALA A 81 -2.44 3.87 7.96
C ALA A 81 -1.83 2.52 7.56
N SER A 82 -2.27 1.99 6.43
CA SER A 82 -1.74 0.72 5.89
C SER A 82 -1.78 0.72 4.37
N THR A 83 -0.80 0.07 3.76
CA THR A 83 -0.80 -0.25 2.33
C THR A 83 -0.11 -1.59 2.07
N GLY A 84 -0.54 -2.30 1.04
CA GLY A 84 0.05 -3.57 0.62
C GLY A 84 -0.38 -4.76 1.49
N LEU A 85 0.50 -5.78 1.56
CA LEU A 85 0.27 -6.99 2.34
C LEU A 85 0.42 -6.74 3.85
N ILE A 86 -0.38 -7.45 4.63
CA ILE A 86 -0.13 -7.67 6.05
C ILE A 86 0.55 -9.04 6.27
N GLU A 87 1.10 -9.27 7.46
CA GLU A 87 1.81 -10.53 7.77
C GLU A 87 0.89 -11.73 7.68
N GLU A 88 -0.35 -11.56 8.12
CA GLU A 88 -1.40 -12.56 8.14
C GLU A 88 -1.81 -13.00 6.73
N GLU A 89 -1.43 -12.23 5.71
CA GLU A 89 -1.68 -12.52 4.29
C GLU A 89 -0.50 -13.24 3.62
N ALA A 90 0.49 -13.74 4.38
CA ALA A 90 1.61 -14.51 3.82
C ALA A 90 1.17 -15.62 2.85
N PHE A 91 0.02 -16.25 3.12
CA PHE A 91 -0.51 -17.37 2.35
C PHE A 91 -0.97 -17.02 0.93
N VAL A 92 -1.23 -15.74 0.63
CA VAL A 92 -1.65 -15.30 -0.71
C VAL A 92 -0.50 -14.80 -1.58
N TYR A 93 0.73 -14.83 -1.05
CA TYR A 93 1.92 -14.40 -1.76
C TYR A 93 2.79 -15.61 -2.12
N SER A 94 3.27 -15.66 -3.36
CA SER A 94 3.91 -16.86 -3.91
C SER A 94 5.28 -17.18 -3.29
N ASN A 95 5.90 -16.21 -2.60
CA ASN A 95 7.24 -16.32 -2.04
C ASN A 95 7.25 -16.12 -0.52
N GLU A 96 8.35 -16.47 0.15
CA GLU A 96 8.46 -16.22 1.59
C GLU A 96 8.55 -14.73 1.92
N ILE A 97 7.73 -14.30 2.88
CA ILE A 97 7.77 -12.94 3.43
C ILE A 97 8.49 -12.89 4.78
N ALA A 98 9.02 -11.73 5.12
CA ALA A 98 9.48 -11.40 6.47
C ALA A 98 8.91 -10.05 6.91
N THR A 99 8.91 -9.85 8.21
CA THR A 99 8.40 -8.63 8.83
C THR A 99 9.47 -7.93 9.65
N LYS A 100 9.31 -6.63 9.82
CA LYS A 100 10.11 -5.84 10.76
C LYS A 100 9.26 -4.74 11.37
N SER A 101 9.36 -4.61 12.68
CA SER A 101 8.66 -3.59 13.45
C SER A 101 9.66 -2.73 14.21
N PHE A 102 9.41 -1.44 14.27
CA PHE A 102 10.18 -0.50 15.10
C PHE A 102 9.34 0.73 15.41
N THR A 103 9.81 1.52 16.37
CA THR A 103 9.19 2.79 16.76
C THR A 103 10.18 3.91 16.55
N GLN A 104 9.68 5.09 16.17
CA GLN A 104 10.47 6.32 16.16
C GLN A 104 9.62 7.54 16.48
N SER A 105 10.25 8.63 16.90
CA SER A 105 9.55 9.91 17.05
C SER A 105 9.07 10.46 15.69
N VAL A 106 8.00 11.26 15.72
CA VAL A 106 7.49 11.99 14.56
C VAL A 106 8.57 12.87 13.94
N SER A 107 9.27 13.63 14.79
CA SER A 107 10.33 14.55 14.35
C SER A 107 11.45 14.68 15.38
N LEU A 108 12.36 15.64 15.18
CA LEU A 108 13.38 15.99 16.17
C LEU A 108 12.84 16.84 17.32
N VAL A 109 11.66 17.45 17.13
CA VAL A 109 11.01 18.33 18.12
C VAL A 109 9.76 17.70 18.73
N ASP A 110 9.11 16.77 18.02
CA ASP A 110 7.95 16.01 18.50
C ASP A 110 8.34 14.55 18.74
N ASP A 111 8.36 14.14 20.02
CA ASP A 111 8.73 12.81 20.47
C ASP A 111 7.59 11.78 20.41
N THR A 112 6.40 12.18 19.93
CA THR A 112 5.25 11.29 19.78
C THR A 112 5.65 10.05 18.95
N PRO A 113 5.41 8.82 19.44
CA PRO A 113 5.86 7.62 18.76
C PRO A 113 5.04 7.34 17.51
N VAL A 114 5.73 6.96 16.44
CA VAL A 114 5.20 6.34 15.23
C VAL A 114 5.69 4.90 15.21
N PHE A 115 4.75 3.97 15.40
CA PHE A 115 4.97 2.55 15.22
C PHE A 115 4.94 2.25 13.73
N CYS A 116 5.98 1.60 13.22
CA CYS A 116 6.07 1.17 11.83
C CYS A 116 6.26 -0.35 11.79
N LYS A 117 5.39 -1.03 11.05
CA LYS A 117 5.58 -2.44 10.66
C LYS A 117 5.74 -2.50 9.15
N ALA A 118 6.76 -3.21 8.70
CA ALA A 118 7.05 -3.44 7.29
C ALA A 118 6.95 -4.94 6.98
N VAL A 119 6.44 -5.24 5.79
CA VAL A 119 6.36 -6.59 5.21
C VAL A 119 7.15 -6.57 3.90
N PHE A 120 8.05 -7.54 3.72
CA PHE A 120 8.92 -7.61 2.54
C PHE A 120 9.23 -9.05 2.13
N GLU A 121 9.56 -9.25 0.85
CA GLU A 121 9.99 -10.54 0.32
C GLU A 121 11.36 -10.93 0.88
N LYS A 122 11.52 -12.13 1.45
CA LYS A 122 12.77 -12.55 2.11
C LYS A 122 13.98 -12.55 1.19
N SER A 123 13.80 -13.05 -0.04
CA SER A 123 14.87 -13.28 -1.00
C SER A 123 15.33 -11.99 -1.67
N SER A 124 14.40 -11.24 -2.28
CA SER A 124 14.72 -10.03 -3.04
C SER A 124 14.78 -8.76 -2.18
N LYS A 125 14.23 -8.80 -0.96
CA LYS A 125 13.99 -7.62 -0.12
C LYS A 125 13.05 -6.59 -0.76
N LYS A 126 12.20 -6.96 -1.71
CA LYS A 126 11.12 -6.08 -2.21
C LYS A 126 10.15 -5.72 -1.10
N LEU A 127 9.81 -4.44 -0.97
CA LEU A 127 8.77 -3.99 -0.05
C LEU A 127 7.40 -4.46 -0.55
N LEU A 128 6.62 -5.09 0.34
CA LEU A 128 5.30 -5.63 0.04
C LEU A 128 4.17 -4.95 0.82
N GLY A 129 4.49 -4.38 1.99
CA GLY A 129 3.49 -3.73 2.82
C GLY A 129 4.09 -2.87 3.93
N ILE A 130 3.31 -1.87 4.35
CA ILE A 130 3.64 -0.97 5.46
C ILE A 130 2.37 -0.74 6.29
N GLN A 131 2.55 -0.68 7.60
CA GLN A 131 1.55 -0.22 8.56
C GLN A 131 2.18 0.86 9.46
N LEU A 132 1.44 1.94 9.68
CA LEU A 132 1.80 3.04 10.57
C LEU A 132 0.71 3.25 11.63
N LEU A 133 1.12 3.49 12.87
CA LEU A 133 0.23 3.83 13.98
C LEU A 133 0.89 4.91 14.84
N SER A 134 0.15 5.99 15.14
CA SER A 134 0.65 7.07 15.99
C SER A 134 -0.48 7.90 16.59
N GLN A 135 -0.23 8.63 17.68
CA GLN A 135 -1.15 9.67 18.17
C GLN A 135 -0.98 10.99 17.40
N ALA A 136 0.14 11.16 16.69
CA ALA A 136 0.35 12.23 15.74
C ALA A 136 -0.11 11.82 14.34
N ASN A 137 -0.47 12.79 13.50
CA ASN A 137 -0.95 12.50 12.16
C ASN A 137 0.18 12.00 11.25
N CYS A 138 0.15 10.71 10.91
CA CYS A 138 1.10 10.06 10.02
C CYS A 138 0.47 9.56 8.70
N LEU A 139 -0.77 9.94 8.40
CA LEU A 139 -1.54 9.31 7.31
C LEU A 139 -0.90 9.50 5.94
N GLU A 140 -0.48 10.73 5.60
CA GLU A 140 0.08 11.04 4.27
C GLU A 140 1.37 10.28 3.96
N LYS A 141 2.14 9.87 4.98
CA LYS A 141 3.37 9.08 4.78
C LYS A 141 3.09 7.75 4.07
N ILE A 142 1.87 7.21 4.20
CA ILE A 142 1.50 5.94 3.58
C ILE A 142 1.50 5.99 2.05
N ASN A 143 1.32 7.18 1.46
CA ASN A 143 1.29 7.36 0.01
C ASN A 143 2.67 7.08 -0.60
N THR A 144 3.75 7.47 0.08
CA THR A 144 5.12 7.15 -0.38
C THR A 144 5.40 5.66 -0.31
N ALA A 145 4.93 4.98 0.74
CA ALA A 145 5.01 3.52 0.84
C ALA A 145 4.22 2.84 -0.29
N ALA A 146 3.02 3.32 -0.61
CA ALA A 146 2.20 2.78 -1.69
C ALA A 146 2.93 2.90 -3.03
N LEU A 147 3.52 4.07 -3.32
CA LEU A 147 4.31 4.27 -4.54
C LEU A 147 5.55 3.35 -4.59
N ALA A 148 6.26 3.18 -3.48
CA ALA A 148 7.42 2.30 -3.41
C ALA A 148 7.04 0.83 -3.69
N ILE A 149 5.92 0.37 -3.16
CA ILE A 149 5.39 -0.97 -3.42
C ILE A 149 4.98 -1.11 -4.89
N GLU A 150 4.28 -0.12 -5.47
CA GLU A 150 3.93 -0.16 -6.90
C GLU A 150 5.15 -0.19 -7.82
N SER A 151 6.23 0.47 -7.42
CA SER A 151 7.51 0.51 -8.13
C SER A 151 8.42 -0.69 -7.83
N GLN A 152 7.97 -1.65 -7.03
CA GLN A 152 8.72 -2.85 -6.64
C GLN A 152 10.09 -2.54 -5.98
N VAL A 153 10.15 -1.44 -5.23
CA VAL A 153 11.39 -0.95 -4.60
C VAL A 153 11.86 -1.93 -3.51
N THR A 154 13.16 -2.18 -3.46
CA THR A 154 13.81 -3.00 -2.43
C THR A 154 14.10 -2.21 -1.15
N LEU A 155 14.27 -2.90 -0.03
CA LEU A 155 14.66 -2.26 1.24
C LEU A 155 16.00 -1.49 1.14
N THR A 156 16.93 -1.97 0.30
CA THR A 156 18.22 -1.31 0.07
C THR A 156 18.05 0.00 -0.69
N GLU A 157 17.19 0.03 -1.70
CA GLU A 157 16.86 1.26 -2.43
C GLU A 157 16.13 2.25 -1.52
N LEU A 158 15.14 1.79 -0.74
CA LEU A 158 14.43 2.62 0.24
C LEU A 158 15.36 3.27 1.26
N MET A 159 16.41 2.56 1.69
CA MET A 159 17.40 3.11 2.61
C MET A 159 18.10 4.35 2.03
N GLN A 160 18.30 4.41 0.71
CA GLN A 160 19.01 5.49 0.02
C GLN A 160 18.10 6.59 -0.55
N ASN A 161 16.78 6.41 -0.49
CA ASN A 161 15.84 7.40 -0.99
C ASN A 161 15.97 8.74 -0.26
N ASP A 162 15.95 9.81 -1.04
CA ASP A 162 16.02 11.19 -0.56
C ASP A 162 14.63 11.63 -0.06
N TYR A 163 14.48 11.72 1.27
CA TYR A 163 13.27 12.21 1.91
C TYR A 163 13.48 13.64 2.40
N PHE A 164 12.41 14.42 2.34
CA PHE A 164 12.39 15.76 2.91
C PHE A 164 12.82 15.74 4.38
N PHE A 165 13.69 16.68 4.75
CA PHE A 165 14.11 16.87 6.13
C PHE A 165 13.79 18.29 6.60
N GLN A 166 13.07 18.36 7.72
CA GLN A 166 12.86 19.60 8.46
C GLN A 166 12.62 19.23 9.95
N PRO A 167 13.38 19.80 10.91
CA PRO A 167 13.43 19.31 12.30
C PRO A 167 12.08 19.24 13.03
N GLU A 168 11.16 20.15 12.75
CA GLU A 168 9.84 20.22 13.35
C GLU A 168 8.89 19.15 12.79
N PHE A 169 9.07 18.71 11.55
CA PHE A 169 8.15 17.79 10.85
C PHE A 169 8.70 16.37 10.63
N THR A 170 10.01 16.18 10.60
CA THR A 170 10.64 14.90 10.28
C THR A 170 11.81 14.59 11.19
N ASN A 171 12.18 13.31 11.25
CA ASN A 171 13.41 12.87 11.90
C ASN A 171 14.59 12.95 10.90
N LEU A 172 15.82 12.69 11.35
CA LEU A 172 17.01 12.59 10.48
C LEU A 172 16.83 11.54 9.38
N MET A 173 16.00 10.52 9.65
CA MET A 173 15.62 9.49 8.70
C MET A 173 14.12 9.22 8.80
N GLU A 174 13.45 9.15 7.66
CA GLU A 174 12.06 8.70 7.62
C GLU A 174 11.97 7.22 8.05
N PRO A 175 10.80 6.75 8.56
CA PRO A 175 10.64 5.35 8.96
C PRO A 175 11.06 4.40 7.83
N PHE A 176 10.78 4.77 6.58
CA PHE A 176 11.05 3.92 5.42
C PHE A 176 12.54 3.72 5.14
N ASN A 177 13.41 4.71 5.41
CA ASN A 177 14.85 4.50 5.28
C ASN A 177 15.39 3.48 6.29
N ARG A 178 14.77 3.40 7.47
CA ARG A 178 15.26 2.61 8.61
C ARG A 178 14.86 1.13 8.55
N ILE A 179 13.97 0.75 7.63
CA ILE A 179 13.48 -0.64 7.54
C ILE A 179 14.66 -1.61 7.36
N ASN A 180 15.69 -1.27 6.59
CA ASN A 180 16.83 -2.17 6.39
C ASN A 180 17.93 -2.07 7.46
N MET A 181 17.81 -1.16 8.43
CA MET A 181 18.87 -0.90 9.41
C MET A 181 18.74 -1.80 10.62
N GLU A 182 19.80 -2.49 11.03
CA GLU A 182 19.78 -3.28 12.26
C GLU A 182 19.35 -2.41 13.45
N SER A 183 18.20 -2.73 14.04
CA SER A 183 17.70 -2.05 15.22
C SER A 183 18.38 -2.64 16.45
N GLY A 184 19.12 -1.81 17.18
CA GLY A 184 19.72 -2.14 18.47
C GLY A 184 18.72 -2.43 19.59
N ASP A 185 17.42 -2.28 19.35
CA ASP A 185 16.36 -2.63 20.30
C ASP A 185 15.38 -3.63 19.68
N GLN A 186 15.58 -4.89 20.03
CA GLN A 186 14.59 -5.95 19.93
C GLN A 186 13.66 -5.83 21.13
N ASN A 187 12.65 -4.96 21.08
CA ASN A 187 11.45 -5.05 21.93
C ASN A 187 10.40 -4.03 21.44
N ALA A 188 9.46 -4.48 20.62
CA ALA A 188 8.18 -3.81 20.44
C ALA A 188 7.13 -4.89 20.19
N PHE A 189 6.39 -5.17 21.28
CA PHE A 189 5.14 -5.92 21.46
C PHE A 189 4.81 -7.06 20.48
#